data_AF-A0A7R8X4Z6-F1
#
_entry.id   AF-A0A7R8X4Z6-F1
#
_cell.length_a   1.000
_cell.length_b   1.000
_cell.length_c   1.000
_cell.angle_alpha   90.00
_cell.angle_beta   90.00
_cell.angle_gamma   90.00
#
_symmetry.space_group_name_H-M   'P 1'
#
loop_
_entity.id
_entity.type
_entity.pdbx_description
1 polymer ?
#
loop_
_entity_poly.entity_id
_entity_poly.type
_entity_poly.pdbx_seq_one_letter_code
_entity_poly.pdbx_strand_id
1 'polypeptide(L)'
;MAKSKFEYVRNFEEDDCCLPNCYIIIRIDGKNFHRFSDEHAFQKPNDERALMLMNAAACTVIKDFKPEILMGYGQSDEYSFVFKKSTSIYKRRKFKLLTNVLSLFSSAYVFHWKSHFPHTKMKYPPSFDGRVVLYPSLENLRDYMSWRQADCHINNLYNTVFWALVLKGGLVPREAQERLRGTVSSDKHEILFSEFAINYNNEPELFRKGSVIYPQCSGGSESWNLKVFGQAALFVISLMHSKLKIPFSGRNPEFSRRVTAVKPHLLVLNKVDLIPKHVRPKIEERLQSQGSRVLFTTNRSQGTKDSMSKILPTVKELIEGSERYNRTFSIDYSIMVIGIPNVGKSTIINALRRFHSHRDGGARVGKLAGVTRGVSRLKIQENPPIYLLDTPGIMSPQIATVETGLRLALCATLSDHRTDPVVVADYLLFLLNKQGNTRYVSYLNLEEPCDDIQKVLKSVAANKNFYQTIGMTTGRYEKLPHLEQAAHYVVRSFREGSLGKVFLDSDFLERNMDEASSSQRT
;
A
#
# COMPACT_ATOMS: atom_id res chain seq x y z
N MET A 1 -38.42 -34.32 -46.20
CA MET A 1 -38.15 -33.08 -45.43
C MET A 1 -37.69 -32.00 -46.38
N ALA A 2 -38.45 -30.92 -46.54
CA ALA A 2 -38.04 -29.76 -47.33
C ALA A 2 -36.93 -28.99 -46.58
N LYS A 3 -35.67 -29.42 -46.69
CA LYS A 3 -34.49 -28.67 -46.21
C LYS A 3 -33.27 -29.06 -47.04
N SER A 4 -32.73 -28.10 -47.81
CA SER A 4 -31.28 -27.82 -47.88
C SER A 4 -30.82 -26.94 -49.06
N LYS A 5 -31.68 -26.55 -50.03
CA LYS A 5 -31.20 -25.70 -51.16
C LYS A 5 -30.49 -24.41 -50.69
N PHE A 6 -30.82 -23.91 -49.51
CA PHE A 6 -30.22 -22.71 -48.91
C PHE A 6 -29.42 -22.99 -47.63
N GLU A 7 -29.12 -24.24 -47.27
CA GLU A 7 -28.36 -24.51 -46.03
C GLU A 7 -26.91 -24.01 -46.08
N TYR A 8 -26.35 -23.91 -47.30
CA TYR A 8 -25.01 -23.38 -47.54
C TYR A 8 -24.80 -21.96 -46.97
N VAL A 9 -25.88 -21.18 -46.75
CA VAL A 9 -25.78 -19.84 -46.16
C VAL A 9 -25.25 -19.84 -44.73
N ARG A 10 -25.36 -20.97 -44.01
CA ARG A 10 -24.78 -21.13 -42.66
C ARG A 10 -23.24 -21.14 -42.67
N ASN A 11 -22.63 -21.50 -43.80
CA ASN A 11 -21.17 -21.52 -43.93
C ASN A 11 -20.56 -20.10 -43.98
N PHE A 12 -21.39 -19.06 -44.09
CA PHE A 12 -20.97 -17.67 -43.98
C PHE A 12 -20.94 -17.16 -42.52
N GLU A 13 -21.35 -17.96 -41.54
CA GLU A 13 -21.17 -17.63 -40.13
C GLU A 13 -19.67 -17.77 -39.76
N GLU A 14 -19.09 -16.73 -39.19
CA GLU A 14 -17.71 -16.75 -38.70
C GLU A 14 -17.61 -17.43 -37.32
N ASP A 15 -16.46 -18.07 -37.06
CA ASP A 15 -16.12 -18.53 -35.71
C ASP A 15 -15.70 -17.34 -34.84
N ASP A 16 -16.49 -17.08 -33.80
CA ASP A 16 -16.38 -15.93 -32.91
C ASP A 16 -15.93 -16.33 -31.49
N CYS A 17 -15.31 -17.49 -31.33
CA CYS A 17 -14.91 -17.99 -30.01
C CYS A 17 -13.84 -17.11 -29.34
N CYS A 18 -14.09 -16.72 -28.09
CA CYS A 18 -13.12 -15.98 -27.28
C CYS A 18 -11.95 -16.87 -26.87
N LEU A 19 -10.73 -16.32 -26.91
CA LEU A 19 -9.49 -17.03 -26.58
C LEU A 19 -9.62 -17.78 -25.23
N PRO A 20 -9.26 -19.08 -25.15
CA PRO A 20 -9.27 -19.84 -23.92
C PRO A 20 -8.36 -19.24 -22.83
N ASN A 21 -8.63 -19.57 -21.57
CA ASN A 21 -7.85 -19.12 -20.41
C ASN A 21 -7.72 -17.60 -20.22
N CYS A 22 -8.51 -16.80 -20.94
CA CYS A 22 -8.64 -15.37 -20.73
C CYS A 22 -9.91 -15.04 -19.97
N TYR A 23 -9.84 -14.04 -19.08
CA TYR A 23 -11.03 -13.37 -18.55
C TYR A 23 -11.78 -12.70 -19.69
N ILE A 24 -13.10 -12.81 -19.70
CA ILE A 24 -13.96 -12.15 -20.67
C ILE A 24 -14.67 -11.02 -19.95
N ILE A 25 -14.46 -9.79 -20.41
CA ILE A 25 -15.19 -8.62 -19.94
C ILE A 25 -16.24 -8.26 -20.97
N ILE A 26 -17.49 -8.17 -20.52
CA ILE A 26 -18.57 -7.61 -21.31
C ILE A 26 -18.89 -6.25 -20.72
N ARG A 27 -18.51 -5.19 -21.45
CA ARG A 27 -18.86 -3.83 -21.07
C ARG A 27 -20.10 -3.41 -21.86
N ILE A 28 -21.08 -2.90 -21.15
CA ILE A 28 -22.31 -2.31 -21.69
C ILE A 28 -22.30 -0.80 -21.43
N ASP A 29 -22.94 -0.04 -22.31
CA ASP A 29 -22.93 1.42 -22.31
C ASP A 29 -24.27 1.96 -22.83
N GLY A 30 -24.83 2.99 -22.20
CA GLY A 30 -26.13 3.55 -22.55
C GLY A 30 -26.11 4.30 -23.89
N LYS A 31 -26.86 3.82 -24.88
CA LYS A 31 -26.94 4.48 -26.19
C LYS A 31 -27.72 5.79 -26.09
N ASN A 32 -27.08 6.91 -26.40
CA ASN A 32 -27.66 8.26 -26.32
C ASN A 32 -28.26 8.57 -24.93
N PHE A 33 -27.58 8.12 -23.87
CA PHE A 33 -28.13 8.19 -22.52
C PHE A 33 -28.26 9.62 -21.98
N HIS A 34 -27.51 10.58 -22.54
CA HIS A 34 -27.72 12.01 -22.25
C HIS A 34 -29.17 12.42 -22.54
N ARG A 35 -29.66 12.14 -23.75
CA ARG A 35 -31.05 12.43 -24.16
C ARG A 35 -32.06 11.66 -23.29
N PHE A 36 -31.76 10.39 -22.99
CA PHE A 36 -32.60 9.59 -22.10
C PHE A 36 -32.72 10.21 -20.70
N SER A 37 -31.61 10.66 -20.12
CA SER A 37 -31.56 11.29 -18.80
C SER A 37 -32.34 12.60 -18.77
N ASP A 38 -32.27 13.41 -19.83
CA ASP A 38 -32.96 14.71 -19.91
C ASP A 38 -34.47 14.52 -20.10
N GLU A 39 -34.87 13.63 -21.01
CA GLU A 39 -36.30 13.35 -21.25
C GLU A 39 -36.99 12.72 -20.03
N HIS A 40 -36.26 12.04 -19.16
CA HIS A 40 -36.78 11.44 -17.93
C HIS A 40 -36.45 12.27 -16.67
N ALA A 41 -35.95 13.50 -16.83
CA ALA A 41 -35.66 14.45 -15.74
C ALA A 41 -34.77 13.87 -14.63
N PHE A 42 -33.65 13.28 -15.02
CA PHE A 42 -32.66 12.79 -14.07
C PHE A 42 -32.01 13.95 -13.33
N GLN A 43 -31.76 13.74 -12.03
CA GLN A 43 -31.02 14.70 -11.22
C GLN A 43 -29.58 14.83 -11.73
N LYS A 44 -29.06 16.05 -11.74
CA LYS A 44 -27.69 16.37 -12.12
C LYS A 44 -26.93 16.88 -10.89
N PRO A 45 -25.64 16.56 -10.71
CA PRO A 45 -24.79 15.77 -11.60
C PRO A 45 -25.11 14.27 -11.60
N ASN A 46 -25.72 13.75 -10.53
CA ASN A 46 -26.00 12.32 -10.35
C ASN A 46 -27.44 12.08 -9.91
N ASP A 47 -28.07 11.03 -10.44
CA ASP A 47 -29.38 10.56 -9.99
C ASP A 47 -29.22 9.19 -9.32
N GLU A 48 -29.41 9.14 -8.01
CA GLU A 48 -29.26 7.91 -7.23
C GLU A 48 -30.24 6.81 -7.72
N ARG A 49 -31.46 7.18 -8.14
CA ARG A 49 -32.46 6.23 -8.61
C ARG A 49 -31.99 5.54 -9.89
N ALA A 50 -31.38 6.31 -10.80
CA ALA A 50 -30.84 5.79 -12.04
C ALA A 50 -29.67 4.81 -11.80
N LEU A 51 -28.75 5.16 -10.91
CA LEU A 51 -27.61 4.30 -10.56
C LEU A 51 -28.07 3.03 -9.84
N MET A 52 -29.04 3.12 -8.93
CA MET A 52 -29.61 1.95 -8.27
C MET A 52 -30.38 1.06 -9.24
N LEU A 53 -31.04 1.63 -10.25
CA LEU A 53 -31.69 0.85 -11.32
C LEU A 53 -30.66 0.09 -12.18
N MET A 54 -29.56 0.73 -12.56
CA MET A 54 -28.44 0.06 -13.24
C MET A 54 -27.89 -1.10 -12.40
N ASN A 55 -27.73 -0.88 -11.08
CA ASN A 55 -27.28 -1.91 -10.14
C ASN A 55 -28.27 -3.08 -10.03
N ALA A 56 -29.58 -2.80 -10.02
CA ALA A 56 -30.62 -3.83 -9.99
C ALA A 56 -30.60 -4.68 -11.26
N ALA A 57 -30.46 -4.06 -12.43
CA ALA A 57 -30.31 -4.76 -13.71
C ALA A 57 -29.04 -5.61 -13.74
N ALA A 58 -27.90 -5.09 -13.27
CA ALA A 58 -26.65 -5.83 -13.16
C ALA A 58 -26.76 -7.03 -12.21
N CYS A 59 -27.45 -6.88 -11.08
CA CYS A 59 -27.75 -7.99 -10.17
C CYS A 59 -28.51 -9.12 -10.88
N THR A 60 -29.51 -8.80 -11.70
CA THR A 60 -30.25 -9.81 -12.48
C THR A 60 -29.31 -10.58 -13.42
N VAL A 61 -28.42 -9.87 -14.13
CA VAL A 61 -27.44 -10.50 -15.02
C VAL A 61 -26.49 -11.42 -14.24
N ILE A 62 -25.91 -10.94 -13.15
CA ILE A 62 -24.94 -11.74 -12.36
C ILE A 62 -25.60 -13.00 -11.78
N LYS A 63 -26.87 -12.91 -11.37
CA LYS A 63 -27.63 -14.06 -10.84
C LYS A 63 -27.88 -15.12 -11.92
N ASP A 64 -28.31 -14.71 -13.10
CA ASP A 64 -28.62 -15.62 -14.21
C ASP A 64 -27.38 -16.36 -14.70
N PHE A 65 -26.23 -15.67 -14.74
CA PHE A 65 -24.96 -16.24 -15.20
C PHE A 65 -24.11 -16.84 -14.08
N LYS A 66 -24.66 -17.11 -12.89
CA LYS A 66 -23.90 -17.75 -11.80
C LYS A 66 -23.62 -19.22 -12.14
N PRO A 67 -22.39 -19.76 -11.92
CA PRO A 67 -21.21 -19.16 -11.30
C PRO A 67 -20.15 -18.70 -12.33
N GLU A 68 -20.56 -18.27 -13.51
CA GLU A 68 -19.67 -17.89 -14.61
C GLU A 68 -19.18 -16.44 -14.47
N ILE A 69 -20.04 -15.51 -14.04
CA ILE A 69 -19.68 -14.13 -13.74
C ILE A 69 -19.14 -14.02 -12.30
N LEU A 70 -17.92 -13.48 -12.18
CA LEU A 70 -17.21 -13.28 -10.91
C LEU A 70 -17.62 -11.98 -10.21
N MET A 71 -17.81 -10.91 -10.99
CA MET A 71 -18.18 -9.60 -10.47
C MET A 71 -18.70 -8.71 -11.60
N GLY A 72 -19.36 -7.62 -11.22
CA GLY A 72 -19.66 -6.50 -12.09
C GLY A 72 -19.24 -5.16 -11.47
N TYR A 73 -18.84 -4.22 -12.31
CA TYR A 73 -18.54 -2.83 -11.94
C TYR A 73 -19.36 -1.86 -12.78
N GLY A 74 -20.09 -0.94 -12.16
CA GLY A 74 -20.93 0.05 -12.84
C GLY A 74 -20.58 1.48 -12.46
N GLN A 75 -20.67 2.38 -13.43
CA GLN A 75 -20.56 3.83 -13.22
C GLN A 75 -21.40 4.55 -14.28
N SER A 76 -22.03 5.67 -13.91
CA SER A 76 -22.90 6.42 -14.82
C SER A 76 -23.92 5.50 -15.53
N ASP A 77 -23.81 5.37 -16.84
CA ASP A 77 -24.63 4.61 -17.77
C ASP A 77 -23.89 3.39 -18.35
N GLU A 78 -22.69 3.06 -17.84
CA GLU A 78 -21.94 1.86 -18.22
C GLU A 78 -21.86 0.80 -17.10
N TYR A 79 -21.76 -0.47 -17.52
CA TYR A 79 -21.54 -1.60 -16.62
C TYR A 79 -20.57 -2.61 -17.24
N SER A 80 -19.65 -3.15 -16.45
CA SER A 80 -18.68 -4.17 -16.87
C SER A 80 -18.91 -5.47 -16.12
N PHE A 81 -19.10 -6.58 -16.82
CA PHE A 81 -19.25 -7.92 -16.24
C PHE A 81 -18.02 -8.77 -16.52
N VAL A 82 -17.48 -9.42 -15.48
CA VAL A 82 -16.26 -10.24 -15.59
C VAL A 82 -16.60 -11.71 -15.52
N PHE A 83 -16.42 -12.42 -16.62
CA PHE A 83 -16.50 -13.87 -16.64
C PHE A 83 -15.18 -14.51 -16.22
N LYS A 84 -15.26 -15.62 -15.49
CA LYS A 84 -14.08 -16.39 -15.09
C LYS A 84 -13.33 -16.93 -16.31
N LYS A 85 -12.00 -16.93 -16.24
CA LYS A 85 -11.15 -17.39 -17.34
C LYS A 85 -11.42 -18.83 -17.81
N SER A 86 -11.89 -19.69 -16.90
CA SER A 86 -12.25 -21.08 -17.14
C SER A 86 -13.67 -21.30 -17.68
N THR A 87 -14.43 -20.24 -17.97
CA THR A 87 -15.80 -20.39 -18.47
C THR A 87 -15.85 -21.13 -19.80
N SER A 88 -16.82 -22.04 -19.95
CA SER A 88 -17.14 -22.75 -21.18
C SER A 88 -18.55 -22.44 -21.69
N ILE A 89 -19.27 -21.51 -21.03
CA ILE A 89 -20.66 -21.17 -21.38
C ILE A 89 -20.75 -20.72 -22.85
N TYR A 90 -21.77 -21.22 -23.55
CA TYR A 90 -21.97 -21.00 -24.98
C TYR A 90 -20.74 -21.29 -25.86
N LYS A 91 -19.86 -22.20 -25.44
CA LYS A 91 -18.57 -22.48 -26.10
C LYS A 91 -17.69 -21.23 -26.24
N ARG A 92 -17.87 -20.23 -25.36
CA ARG A 92 -17.16 -18.93 -25.39
C ARG A 92 -17.42 -18.09 -26.65
N ARG A 93 -18.52 -18.33 -27.38
CA ARG A 93 -18.89 -17.50 -28.54
C ARG A 93 -19.15 -16.06 -28.12
N LYS A 94 -18.35 -15.13 -28.65
CA LYS A 94 -18.33 -13.71 -28.31
C LYS A 94 -19.71 -13.07 -28.43
N PHE A 95 -20.39 -13.26 -29.57
CA PHE A 95 -21.68 -12.66 -29.83
C PHE A 95 -22.77 -13.27 -28.95
N LYS A 96 -22.74 -14.58 -28.66
CA LYS A 96 -23.72 -15.16 -27.74
C LYS A 96 -23.58 -14.63 -26.32
N LEU A 97 -22.35 -14.54 -25.83
CA LEU A 97 -22.08 -13.93 -24.52
C LEU A 97 -22.59 -12.49 -24.48
N LEU A 98 -22.21 -11.69 -25.48
CA LEU A 98 -22.57 -10.29 -25.59
C LEU A 98 -24.07 -10.07 -25.66
N THR A 99 -24.76 -10.75 -26.59
CA THR A 99 -26.19 -10.52 -26.83
C THR A 99 -27.04 -10.95 -25.64
N ASN A 100 -26.71 -12.07 -24.97
CA ASN A 100 -27.48 -12.51 -23.81
C ASN A 100 -27.31 -11.57 -22.61
N VAL A 101 -26.09 -11.07 -22.35
CA VAL A 101 -25.86 -10.07 -21.30
C VAL A 101 -26.59 -8.76 -21.63
N LEU A 102 -26.47 -8.26 -22.86
CA LEU A 102 -27.15 -7.03 -23.29
C LEU A 102 -28.67 -7.13 -23.23
N SER A 103 -29.25 -8.22 -23.76
CA SER A 103 -30.70 -8.40 -23.78
C SER A 103 -31.27 -8.54 -22.38
N LEU A 104 -30.59 -9.32 -21.52
CA LEU A 104 -31.02 -9.51 -20.14
C LEU A 104 -30.90 -8.20 -19.36
N PHE A 105 -29.79 -7.48 -19.48
CA PHE A 105 -29.63 -6.19 -18.82
C PHE A 105 -30.70 -5.18 -19.26
N SER A 106 -30.93 -5.06 -20.57
CA SER A 106 -31.94 -4.14 -21.13
C SER A 106 -33.34 -4.48 -20.63
N SER A 107 -33.71 -5.76 -20.64
CA SER A 107 -35.00 -6.21 -20.12
C SER A 107 -35.14 -5.98 -18.61
N ALA A 108 -34.08 -6.20 -17.84
CA ALA A 108 -34.06 -6.01 -16.40
C ALA A 108 -34.16 -4.52 -16.04
N TYR A 109 -33.52 -3.65 -16.81
CA TYR A 109 -33.61 -2.21 -16.64
C TYR A 109 -35.06 -1.72 -16.82
N VAL A 110 -35.75 -2.19 -17.86
CA VAL A 110 -37.18 -1.87 -18.07
C VAL A 110 -38.06 -2.48 -16.98
N PHE A 111 -37.80 -3.74 -16.61
CA PHE A 111 -38.56 -4.47 -15.61
C PHE A 111 -38.50 -3.79 -14.22
N HIS A 112 -37.32 -3.36 -13.80
CA HIS A 112 -37.10 -2.73 -12.49
C HIS A 112 -37.42 -1.23 -12.48
N TRP A 113 -37.71 -0.60 -13.62
CA TRP A 113 -37.93 0.85 -13.73
C TRP A 113 -38.94 1.37 -12.72
N LYS A 114 -40.13 0.75 -12.64
CA LYS A 114 -41.22 1.20 -11.76
C LYS A 114 -40.83 1.19 -10.27
N SER A 115 -39.94 0.28 -9.87
CA SER A 115 -39.46 0.17 -8.48
C SER A 115 -38.55 1.34 -8.09
N HIS A 116 -37.80 1.90 -9.04
CA HIS A 116 -36.86 3.00 -8.80
C HIS A 116 -37.42 4.37 -9.21
N PHE A 117 -38.35 4.39 -10.16
CA PHE A 117 -39.03 5.58 -10.68
C PHE A 117 -40.56 5.44 -10.56
N PRO A 118 -41.11 5.45 -9.33
CA PRO A 118 -42.54 5.21 -9.11
C PRO A 118 -43.45 6.29 -9.71
N HIS A 119 -42.94 7.53 -9.83
CA HIS A 119 -43.68 8.70 -10.30
C HIS A 119 -43.27 9.15 -11.72
N THR A 120 -42.28 8.52 -12.33
CA THR A 120 -41.79 8.88 -13.67
C THR A 120 -42.09 7.75 -14.63
N LYS A 121 -42.99 7.98 -15.60
CA LYS A 121 -43.30 6.99 -16.64
C LYS A 121 -42.14 6.92 -17.64
N MET A 122 -41.68 5.70 -17.97
CA MET A 122 -40.72 5.49 -19.06
C MET A 122 -41.37 5.89 -20.39
N LYS A 123 -40.77 6.86 -21.09
CA LYS A 123 -41.29 7.41 -22.35
C LYS A 123 -41.02 6.49 -23.53
N TYR A 124 -39.83 5.88 -23.56
CA TYR A 124 -39.39 4.95 -24.59
C TYR A 124 -38.37 3.95 -24.02
N PRO A 125 -38.24 2.74 -24.60
CA PRO A 125 -37.30 1.74 -24.11
C PRO A 125 -35.85 2.21 -24.31
N PRO A 126 -34.96 2.07 -23.30
CA PRO A 126 -33.55 2.37 -23.43
C PRO A 126 -32.86 1.34 -24.33
N SER A 127 -31.73 1.74 -24.90
CA SER A 127 -30.87 0.87 -25.70
C SER A 127 -29.46 0.92 -25.12
N PHE A 128 -28.77 -0.21 -25.12
CA PHE A 128 -27.40 -0.34 -24.64
C PHE A 128 -26.52 -0.87 -25.76
N ASP A 129 -25.37 -0.25 -25.96
CA ASP A 129 -24.27 -0.82 -26.73
C ASP A 129 -23.45 -1.77 -25.83
N GLY A 130 -22.75 -2.72 -26.43
CA GLY A 130 -21.85 -3.55 -25.66
C GLY A 130 -20.67 -4.08 -26.47
N ARG A 131 -19.59 -4.34 -25.75
CA ARG A 131 -18.33 -4.85 -26.32
C ARG A 131 -17.73 -5.92 -25.44
N VAL A 132 -17.03 -6.85 -26.09
CA VAL A 132 -16.30 -7.93 -25.43
C VAL A 132 -14.81 -7.64 -25.50
N VAL A 133 -14.14 -7.70 -24.36
CA VAL A 133 -12.69 -7.51 -24.20
C VAL A 133 -12.11 -8.71 -23.47
N LEU A 134 -10.95 -9.19 -23.92
CA LEU A 134 -10.28 -10.34 -23.34
C LEU A 134 -9.03 -9.89 -22.58
N TYR A 135 -8.87 -10.39 -21.35
CA TYR A 135 -7.68 -10.15 -20.54
C TYR A 135 -6.99 -11.47 -20.16
N PRO A 136 -5.71 -11.66 -20.51
CA PRO A 136 -5.02 -12.93 -20.31
C PRO A 136 -4.60 -13.16 -18.85
N SER A 137 -4.41 -12.09 -18.08
CA SER A 137 -3.90 -12.15 -16.71
C SER A 137 -4.80 -11.41 -15.71
N LEU A 138 -4.64 -11.75 -14.44
CA LEU A 138 -5.31 -11.04 -13.34
C LEU A 138 -4.80 -9.60 -13.20
N GLU A 139 -3.55 -9.34 -13.56
CA GLU A 139 -2.97 -7.99 -13.53
C GLU A 139 -3.68 -7.07 -14.53
N ASN A 140 -3.82 -7.50 -15.79
CA ASN A 140 -4.52 -6.69 -16.79
C ASN A 140 -5.99 -6.46 -16.44
N LEU A 141 -6.65 -7.45 -15.84
CA LEU A 141 -8.01 -7.29 -15.32
C LEU A 141 -8.07 -6.23 -14.20
N ARG A 142 -7.09 -6.20 -13.29
CA ARG A 142 -7.02 -5.19 -12.23
C ARG A 142 -6.74 -3.80 -12.79
N ASP A 143 -5.91 -3.68 -13.80
CA ASP A 143 -5.63 -2.41 -14.47
C ASP A 143 -6.87 -1.87 -15.16
N TYR A 144 -7.62 -2.74 -15.87
CA TYR A 144 -8.90 -2.37 -16.47
C TYR A 144 -9.88 -1.84 -15.41
N MET A 145 -10.03 -2.57 -14.29
CA MET A 145 -10.94 -2.12 -13.21
C MET A 145 -10.49 -0.81 -12.56
N SER A 146 -9.19 -0.64 -12.38
CA SER A 146 -8.60 0.60 -11.84
C SER A 146 -8.83 1.77 -12.81
N TRP A 147 -8.72 1.52 -14.11
CA TRP A 147 -9.00 2.51 -15.15
C TRP A 147 -10.47 2.94 -15.15
N ARG A 148 -11.42 1.99 -15.08
CA ARG A 148 -12.86 2.31 -14.98
C ARG A 148 -13.19 3.10 -13.72
N GLN A 149 -12.57 2.79 -12.59
CA GLN A 149 -12.77 3.55 -11.36
C GLN A 149 -12.11 4.95 -11.39
N ALA A 150 -10.96 5.08 -12.05
CA ALA A 150 -10.32 6.38 -12.24
C ALA A 150 -11.19 7.29 -13.14
N ASP A 151 -11.75 6.73 -14.21
CA ASP A 151 -12.69 7.40 -15.11
C ASP A 151 -13.94 7.90 -14.34
N CYS A 152 -14.51 7.06 -13.47
CA CYS A 152 -15.60 7.45 -12.56
C CYS A 152 -15.26 8.67 -11.71
N HIS A 153 -14.08 8.62 -11.09
CA HIS A 153 -13.64 9.69 -10.21
C HIS A 153 -13.44 11.02 -10.95
N ILE A 154 -12.80 10.98 -12.13
CA ILE A 154 -12.53 12.16 -12.96
C ILE A 154 -13.84 12.76 -13.47
N ASN A 155 -14.72 11.92 -14.05
CA ASN A 155 -15.98 12.37 -14.62
C ASN A 155 -16.92 12.91 -13.55
N ASN A 156 -17.01 12.25 -12.39
CA ASN A 156 -17.84 12.73 -11.28
C ASN A 156 -17.33 14.07 -10.74
N LEU A 157 -16.01 14.23 -10.53
CA LEU A 157 -15.47 15.51 -10.05
C LEU A 157 -15.76 16.64 -11.03
N TYR A 158 -15.52 16.41 -12.32
CA TYR A 158 -15.83 17.37 -13.37
C TYR A 158 -17.32 17.72 -13.39
N ASN A 159 -18.20 16.72 -13.41
CA ASN A 159 -19.65 16.92 -13.47
C ASN A 159 -20.19 17.64 -12.22
N THR A 160 -19.68 17.32 -11.03
CA THR A 160 -20.10 18.00 -9.80
C THR A 160 -19.77 19.48 -9.84
N VAL A 161 -18.55 19.86 -10.28
CA VAL A 161 -18.19 21.28 -10.40
C VAL A 161 -18.98 21.95 -11.52
N PHE A 162 -19.09 21.29 -12.67
CA PHE A 162 -19.80 21.80 -13.83
C PHE A 162 -21.27 22.13 -13.49
N TRP A 163 -21.98 21.19 -12.88
CA TRP A 163 -23.37 21.41 -12.50
C TRP A 163 -23.53 22.34 -11.30
N ALA A 164 -22.54 22.44 -10.39
CA ALA A 164 -22.54 23.48 -9.37
C ALA A 164 -22.45 24.89 -9.99
N LEU A 165 -21.54 25.08 -10.96
CA LEU A 165 -21.41 26.34 -11.70
C LEU A 165 -22.69 26.70 -12.47
N VAL A 166 -23.35 25.73 -13.10
CA VAL A 166 -24.58 25.97 -13.86
C VAL A 166 -25.78 26.21 -12.95
N LEU A 167 -26.03 25.32 -11.97
CA LEU A 167 -27.26 25.34 -11.18
C LEU A 167 -27.21 26.30 -10.00
N LYS A 168 -26.04 26.45 -9.36
CA LYS A 168 -25.86 27.34 -8.20
C LYS A 168 -25.16 28.64 -8.59
N GLY A 169 -24.20 28.57 -9.51
CA GLY A 169 -23.44 29.73 -9.99
C GLY A 169 -24.16 30.53 -11.08
N GLY A 170 -25.20 29.98 -11.71
CA GLY A 170 -25.98 30.64 -12.76
C GLY A 170 -25.27 30.77 -14.11
N LEU A 171 -24.12 30.09 -14.31
CA LEU A 171 -23.41 30.12 -15.58
C LEU A 171 -24.17 29.34 -16.65
N VAL A 172 -24.10 29.78 -17.90
CA VAL A 172 -24.57 28.94 -19.02
C VAL A 172 -23.59 27.79 -19.26
N PRO A 173 -24.04 26.62 -19.76
CA PRO A 173 -23.19 25.42 -19.95
C PRO A 173 -21.86 25.68 -20.69
N ARG A 174 -21.89 26.56 -21.71
CA ARG A 174 -20.69 26.92 -22.48
C ARG A 174 -19.66 27.68 -21.64
N GLU A 175 -20.10 28.58 -20.77
CA GLU A 175 -19.22 29.35 -19.88
C GLU A 175 -18.64 28.47 -18.77
N ALA A 176 -19.46 27.57 -18.21
CA ALA A 176 -18.98 26.59 -17.23
C ALA A 176 -17.91 25.67 -17.84
N GLN A 177 -18.07 25.25 -19.10
CA GLN A 177 -17.07 24.45 -19.80
C GLN A 177 -15.76 25.23 -20.04
N GLU A 178 -15.84 26.50 -20.46
CA GLU A 178 -14.64 27.33 -20.67
C GLU A 178 -13.92 27.59 -19.34
N ARG A 179 -14.67 27.84 -18.25
CA ARG A 179 -14.10 28.02 -16.91
C ARG A 179 -13.35 26.80 -16.41
N LEU A 180 -13.85 25.60 -16.71
CA LEU A 180 -13.20 24.35 -16.30
C LEU A 180 -12.09 23.91 -17.26
N ARG A 181 -11.91 24.57 -18.40
CA ARG A 181 -10.90 24.21 -19.39
C ARG A 181 -9.49 24.42 -18.83
N GLY A 182 -8.65 23.39 -18.93
CA GLY A 182 -7.26 23.43 -18.45
C GLY A 182 -7.10 23.27 -16.93
N THR A 183 -8.19 23.23 -16.17
CA THR A 183 -8.12 23.06 -14.71
C THR A 183 -7.66 21.65 -14.32
N VAL A 184 -6.89 21.54 -13.24
CA VAL A 184 -6.50 20.27 -12.63
C VAL A 184 -7.51 19.85 -11.54
N SER A 185 -7.25 18.75 -10.82
CA SER A 185 -8.16 18.29 -9.77
C SER A 185 -8.21 19.24 -8.57
N SER A 186 -7.08 19.82 -8.14
CA SER A 186 -7.03 20.76 -7.02
C SER A 186 -7.91 21.99 -7.26
N ASP A 187 -7.84 22.56 -8.46
CA ASP A 187 -8.62 23.75 -8.82
C ASP A 187 -10.13 23.46 -8.75
N LYS A 188 -10.55 22.28 -9.23
CA LYS A 188 -11.96 21.85 -9.15
C LYS A 188 -12.42 21.68 -7.69
N HIS A 189 -11.57 21.14 -6.83
CA HIS A 189 -11.84 21.06 -5.39
C HIS A 189 -11.97 22.44 -4.77
N GLU A 190 -11.07 23.36 -5.13
CA GLU A 190 -11.08 24.74 -4.64
C GLU A 190 -12.33 25.49 -5.09
N ILE A 191 -12.75 25.38 -6.36
CA ILE A 191 -13.99 25.97 -6.88
C ILE A 191 -15.20 25.47 -6.09
N LEU A 192 -15.31 24.14 -5.89
CA LEU A 192 -16.42 23.56 -5.12
C LEU A 192 -16.46 24.07 -3.68
N PHE A 193 -15.31 24.17 -3.03
CA PHE A 193 -15.22 24.55 -1.63
C PHE A 193 -15.42 26.06 -1.43
N SER A 194 -14.72 26.89 -2.19
CA SER A 194 -14.72 28.35 -2.02
C SER A 194 -16.00 29.02 -2.52
N GLU A 195 -16.53 28.62 -3.68
CA GLU A 195 -17.68 29.27 -4.31
C GLU A 195 -19.01 28.66 -3.86
N PHE A 196 -19.03 27.35 -3.55
CA PHE A 196 -20.27 26.62 -3.29
C PHE A 196 -20.35 25.98 -1.90
N ALA A 197 -19.31 26.11 -1.07
CA ALA A 197 -19.21 25.45 0.23
C ALA A 197 -19.43 23.92 0.15
N ILE A 198 -19.09 23.30 -0.99
CA ILE A 198 -19.22 21.86 -1.22
C ILE A 198 -17.85 21.23 -0.98
N ASN A 199 -17.75 20.40 0.06
CA ASN A 199 -16.63 19.48 0.17
C ASN A 199 -16.92 18.22 -0.64
N TYR A 200 -16.26 18.07 -1.81
CA TYR A 200 -16.42 16.89 -2.66
C TYR A 200 -16.18 15.56 -1.94
N ASN A 201 -15.36 15.53 -0.89
CA ASN A 201 -15.11 14.30 -0.13
C ASN A 201 -16.33 13.82 0.66
N ASN A 202 -17.30 14.70 0.91
CA ASN A 202 -18.56 14.39 1.57
C ASN A 202 -19.64 13.92 0.59
N GLU A 203 -19.40 13.99 -0.72
CA GLU A 203 -20.33 13.43 -1.71
C GLU A 203 -20.47 11.90 -1.54
N PRO A 204 -21.65 11.33 -1.81
CA PRO A 204 -21.89 9.89 -1.70
C PRO A 204 -20.82 9.05 -2.40
N GLU A 205 -20.36 7.97 -1.75
CA GLU A 205 -19.34 7.10 -2.33
C GLU A 205 -19.81 6.45 -3.64
N LEU A 206 -21.11 6.16 -3.76
CA LEU A 206 -21.73 5.66 -4.99
C LEU A 206 -21.38 6.53 -6.20
N PHE A 207 -21.41 7.85 -6.04
CA PHE A 207 -21.12 8.80 -7.12
C PHE A 207 -19.61 8.91 -7.38
N ARG A 208 -18.81 8.90 -6.32
CA ARG A 208 -17.35 9.07 -6.42
C ARG A 208 -16.60 7.81 -6.87
N LYS A 209 -17.19 6.64 -6.69
CA LYS A 209 -16.53 5.33 -6.84
C LYS A 209 -17.24 4.36 -7.75
N GLY A 210 -18.51 4.60 -8.06
CA GLY A 210 -19.35 3.64 -8.76
C GLY A 210 -19.73 2.45 -7.86
N SER A 211 -20.27 1.44 -8.51
CA SER A 211 -20.85 0.26 -7.87
C SER A 211 -20.04 -0.99 -8.18
N VAL A 212 -19.70 -1.78 -7.16
CA VAL A 212 -19.13 -3.13 -7.34
C VAL A 212 -20.14 -4.16 -6.83
N ILE A 213 -20.44 -5.17 -7.65
CA ILE A 213 -21.35 -6.26 -7.30
C ILE A 213 -20.62 -7.59 -7.50
N TYR A 214 -20.72 -8.51 -6.54
CA TYR A 214 -20.08 -9.83 -6.63
C TYR A 214 -20.88 -10.89 -5.86
N PRO A 215 -20.85 -12.17 -6.27
CA PRO A 215 -21.49 -13.25 -5.54
C PRO A 215 -20.81 -13.49 -4.17
N GLN A 216 -21.59 -13.55 -3.08
CA GLN A 216 -21.10 -13.95 -1.75
C GLN A 216 -21.57 -15.38 -1.44
N CYS A 217 -20.69 -16.23 -0.90
CA CYS A 217 -21.06 -17.50 -0.30
C CYS A 217 -21.27 -17.29 1.20
N SER A 218 -22.52 -17.21 1.66
CA SER A 218 -22.90 -17.28 3.07
C SER A 218 -23.71 -18.54 3.31
N GLY A 219 -23.32 -19.35 4.29
CA GLY A 219 -24.06 -20.56 4.65
C GLY A 219 -25.52 -20.23 5.01
N GLY A 220 -26.46 -20.81 4.26
CA GLY A 220 -27.86 -20.98 4.66
C GLY A 220 -28.83 -19.81 4.54
N SER A 221 -28.39 -18.56 4.35
CA SER A 221 -29.30 -17.45 4.01
C SER A 221 -28.66 -16.48 3.02
N GLU A 222 -29.35 -16.24 1.91
CA GLU A 222 -28.96 -15.31 0.86
C GLU A 222 -29.34 -13.88 1.28
N SER A 223 -28.36 -13.11 1.76
CA SER A 223 -28.48 -11.66 1.88
C SER A 223 -27.38 -10.99 1.06
N TRP A 224 -27.77 -9.97 0.28
CA TRP A 224 -26.90 -9.28 -0.67
C TRP A 224 -26.61 -7.88 -0.18
N ASN A 225 -25.35 -7.57 0.07
CA ASN A 225 -24.94 -6.20 0.40
C ASN A 225 -24.43 -5.50 -0.86
N LEU A 226 -24.99 -4.34 -1.19
CA LEU A 226 -24.35 -3.36 -2.06
C LEU A 226 -23.10 -2.86 -1.32
N LYS A 227 -21.92 -3.38 -1.67
CA LYS A 227 -20.66 -2.94 -1.07
C LYS A 227 -19.90 -2.08 -2.06
N VAL A 228 -19.94 -0.77 -1.85
CA VAL A 228 -18.93 0.13 -2.39
C VAL A 228 -17.61 -0.27 -1.73
N PHE A 229 -16.74 -0.94 -2.49
CA PHE A 229 -15.45 -1.32 -1.96
C PHE A 229 -14.60 -0.08 -1.78
N GLY A 230 -14.49 0.30 -0.52
CA GLY A 230 -13.29 0.92 -0.05
C GLY A 230 -12.09 -0.03 -0.19
N GLN A 231 -11.02 0.39 -0.87
CA GLN A 231 -9.66 -0.12 -0.61
C GLN A 231 -9.51 -0.32 0.90
N ALA A 232 -9.16 -1.55 1.32
CA ALA A 232 -8.76 -1.84 2.69
C ALA A 232 -7.82 -0.74 3.16
N ALA A 233 -8.07 -0.17 4.35
CA ALA A 233 -7.25 0.87 4.95
C ALA A 233 -5.84 0.31 5.15
N LEU A 234 -5.01 0.43 4.11
CA LEU A 234 -3.63 -0.03 4.11
C LEU A 234 -2.82 1.02 4.85
N PHE A 235 -2.80 0.88 6.16
CA PHE A 235 -2.01 1.73 7.02
C PHE A 235 -0.57 1.25 7.03
N VAL A 236 0.38 2.16 6.83
CA VAL A 236 1.78 1.80 6.72
C VAL A 236 2.49 2.12 8.02
N ILE A 237 2.86 1.08 8.79
CA ILE A 237 3.82 1.24 9.87
C ILE A 237 5.21 1.17 9.23
N SER A 238 5.84 2.33 9.08
CA SER A 238 7.24 2.40 8.68
C SER A 238 8.08 2.17 9.92
N LEU A 239 8.68 0.98 10.02
CA LEU A 239 9.57 0.67 11.12
C LEU A 239 10.95 1.20 10.83
N MET A 240 11.28 2.26 11.55
CA MET A 240 12.64 2.68 11.74
C MET A 240 13.28 1.80 12.80
N HIS A 241 14.43 1.28 12.46
CA HIS A 241 15.22 0.55 13.42
C HIS A 241 15.82 1.54 14.42
N SER A 242 15.94 1.13 15.67
CA SER A 242 16.85 1.79 16.61
C SER A 242 17.92 0.85 17.18
N LYS A 243 18.11 -0.36 16.63
CA LYS A 243 19.52 -0.84 16.54
C LYS A 243 20.34 0.06 15.62
N LEU A 244 19.67 0.79 14.73
CA LEU A 244 20.36 1.53 13.68
C LEU A 244 21.12 2.70 14.20
N LYS A 245 20.67 3.38 15.27
CA LYS A 245 21.29 4.64 15.65
C LYS A 245 21.33 5.64 14.45
N ILE A 246 20.58 5.32 13.37
CA ILE A 246 20.48 5.99 12.07
C ILE A 246 19.01 6.27 11.67
N PRO A 247 18.29 7.12 12.42
CA PRO A 247 16.91 7.49 12.09
C PRO A 247 16.78 8.21 10.74
N PHE A 248 17.87 8.71 10.16
CA PHE A 248 17.86 9.41 8.88
C PHE A 248 18.44 8.54 7.77
N SER A 249 19.64 8.01 7.93
CA SER A 249 20.31 7.25 6.87
C SER A 249 19.68 5.86 6.61
N GLY A 250 18.86 5.37 7.55
CA GLY A 250 18.07 4.13 7.41
C GLY A 250 16.76 4.29 6.65
N ARG A 251 16.44 5.49 6.16
CA ARG A 251 15.23 5.75 5.38
C ARG A 251 15.40 5.28 3.95
N ASN A 252 14.33 4.71 3.39
CA ASN A 252 14.22 4.51 1.96
C ASN A 252 13.43 5.69 1.37
N PRO A 253 14.06 6.60 0.59
CA PRO A 253 13.36 7.74 -0.02
C PRO A 253 12.18 7.33 -0.89
N GLU A 254 12.25 6.16 -1.54
CA GLU A 254 11.17 5.65 -2.39
C GLU A 254 9.91 5.33 -1.60
N PHE A 255 10.02 4.93 -0.32
CA PHE A 255 8.84 4.78 0.54
C PHE A 255 8.19 6.12 0.84
N SER A 256 9.02 7.15 1.08
CA SER A 256 8.50 8.49 1.35
C SER A 256 7.77 9.05 0.12
N ARG A 257 8.31 8.85 -1.09
CA ARG A 257 7.73 9.34 -2.34
C ARG A 257 6.54 8.54 -2.86
N ARG A 258 6.58 7.20 -2.79
CA ARG A 258 5.57 6.35 -3.45
C ARG A 258 4.48 5.84 -2.53
N VAL A 259 4.81 5.60 -1.26
CA VAL A 259 3.90 4.91 -0.32
C VAL A 259 3.31 5.89 0.67
N THR A 260 4.14 6.64 1.40
CA THR A 260 3.66 7.54 2.47
C THR A 260 3.12 8.86 1.92
N ALA A 261 3.48 9.25 0.69
CA ALA A 261 2.82 10.34 -0.03
C ALA A 261 1.38 10.01 -0.41
N VAL A 262 1.02 8.72 -0.43
CA VAL A 262 -0.27 8.23 -0.94
C VAL A 262 -1.13 7.57 0.16
N LYS A 263 -0.54 7.20 1.31
CA LYS A 263 -1.26 6.49 2.37
C LYS A 263 -0.94 7.05 3.76
N PRO A 264 -1.93 7.10 4.67
CA PRO A 264 -1.66 7.44 6.06
C PRO A 264 -0.63 6.46 6.62
N HIS A 265 0.35 6.99 7.32
CA HIS A 265 1.48 6.22 7.82
C HIS A 265 1.85 6.67 9.23
N LEU A 266 2.31 5.71 10.02
CA LEU A 266 2.91 5.94 11.32
C LEU A 266 4.38 5.58 11.22
N LEU A 267 5.24 6.51 11.59
CA LEU A 267 6.66 6.24 11.72
C LEU A 267 6.92 5.68 13.12
N VAL A 268 7.35 4.42 13.19
CA VAL A 268 7.61 3.75 14.46
C VAL A 268 9.11 3.50 14.62
N LEU A 269 9.72 4.14 15.61
CA LEU A 269 11.12 3.98 15.99
C LEU A 269 11.24 2.87 17.04
N ASN A 270 11.58 1.67 16.58
CA ASN A 270 11.58 0.46 17.40
C ASN A 270 12.93 0.13 18.03
N LYS A 271 12.96 -0.20 19.33
CA LYS A 271 14.12 -0.49 20.22
C LYS A 271 14.77 0.74 20.86
N VAL A 272 13.97 1.76 21.16
CA VAL A 272 14.45 3.09 21.60
C VAL A 272 15.37 3.03 22.83
N ASP A 273 15.37 1.92 23.57
CA ASP A 273 16.30 1.64 24.66
C ASP A 273 17.79 1.75 24.27
N LEU A 274 18.12 1.55 22.98
CA LEU A 274 19.47 1.66 22.43
C LEU A 274 19.91 3.10 22.08
N ILE A 275 18.98 4.05 22.03
CA ILE A 275 19.27 5.48 21.77
C ILE A 275 19.45 6.22 23.12
N PRO A 276 20.48 7.09 23.26
CA PRO A 276 20.63 7.93 24.45
C PRO A 276 19.40 8.83 24.68
N LYS A 277 18.97 8.99 25.94
CA LYS A 277 17.72 9.70 26.28
C LYS A 277 17.71 11.16 25.79
N HIS A 278 18.84 11.85 25.87
CA HIS A 278 18.97 13.26 25.51
C HIS A 278 18.82 13.55 24.00
N VAL A 279 19.02 12.56 23.14
CA VAL A 279 18.93 12.73 21.67
C VAL A 279 17.50 12.54 21.17
N ARG A 280 16.64 11.85 21.94
CA ARG A 280 15.28 11.47 21.49
C ARG A 280 14.41 12.67 21.12
N PRO A 281 14.34 13.75 21.92
CA PRO A 281 13.52 14.91 21.57
C PRO A 281 13.97 15.56 20.25
N LYS A 282 15.28 15.67 20.03
CA LYS A 282 15.86 16.24 18.79
C LYS A 282 15.50 15.42 17.54
N ILE A 283 15.48 14.09 17.67
CA ILE A 283 15.07 13.19 16.58
C ILE A 283 13.58 13.35 16.28
N GLU A 284 12.77 13.40 17.34
CA GLU A 284 11.31 13.56 17.22
C GLU A 284 10.95 14.87 16.54
N GLU A 285 11.49 15.99 17.02
CA GLU A 285 11.28 17.33 16.44
C GLU A 285 11.68 17.37 14.97
N ARG A 286 12.85 16.84 14.61
CA ARG A 286 13.31 16.80 13.21
C ARG A 286 12.38 15.97 12.32
N LEU A 287 11.92 14.82 12.79
CA LEU A 287 11.03 13.95 12.00
C LEU A 287 9.61 14.52 11.90
N GLN A 288 9.12 15.16 12.96
CA GLN A 288 7.83 15.86 12.96
C GLN A 288 7.86 17.07 12.01
N SER A 289 8.96 17.84 11.98
CA SER A 289 9.14 18.95 11.02
C SER A 289 9.09 18.51 9.55
N GLN A 290 9.35 17.22 9.27
CA GLN A 290 9.22 16.60 7.95
C GLN A 290 7.81 16.03 7.67
N GLY A 291 6.82 16.40 8.47
CA GLY A 291 5.42 15.98 8.32
C GLY A 291 5.15 14.52 8.71
N SER A 292 6.04 13.88 9.48
CA SER A 292 5.87 12.48 9.91
C SER A 292 5.35 12.42 11.36
N ARG A 293 4.28 11.66 11.62
CA ARG A 293 3.85 11.34 12.99
C ARG A 293 4.70 10.18 13.53
N VAL A 294 5.38 10.41 14.64
CA VAL A 294 6.42 9.52 15.19
C VAL A 294 5.96 8.88 16.50
N LEU A 295 6.19 7.57 16.65
CA LEU A 295 6.10 6.88 17.94
C LEU A 295 7.37 6.10 18.24
N PHE A 296 7.82 6.17 19.48
CA PHE A 296 8.92 5.36 19.99
C PHE A 296 8.40 4.07 20.62
N THR A 297 9.00 2.93 20.28
CA THR A 297 8.64 1.64 20.88
C THR A 297 9.87 0.93 21.44
N THR A 298 9.67 0.14 22.50
CA THR A 298 10.66 -0.80 23.02
C THR A 298 10.05 -2.18 23.20
N ASN A 299 10.89 -3.20 23.11
CA ASN A 299 10.50 -4.59 23.34
C ASN A 299 10.95 -5.12 24.71
N ARG A 300 11.44 -4.25 25.61
CA ARG A 300 11.78 -4.61 26.99
C ARG A 300 10.55 -4.54 27.90
N SER A 301 10.39 -5.55 28.74
CA SER A 301 9.23 -5.86 29.59
C SER A 301 8.56 -4.66 30.27
N GLN A 302 9.32 -3.68 30.78
CA GLN A 302 8.76 -2.51 31.48
C GLN A 302 8.06 -1.49 30.55
N GLY A 303 8.39 -1.44 29.25
CA GLY A 303 7.92 -0.39 28.32
C GLY A 303 7.15 -0.91 27.10
N THR A 304 7.14 -2.23 26.87
CA THR A 304 6.42 -2.83 25.74
C THR A 304 4.91 -2.62 25.84
N LYS A 305 4.31 -2.72 27.03
CA LYS A 305 2.85 -2.55 27.20
C LYS A 305 2.38 -1.14 26.83
N ASP A 306 3.07 -0.12 27.32
CA ASP A 306 2.77 1.30 27.02
C ASP A 306 3.05 1.66 25.55
N SER A 307 4.08 1.04 24.94
CA SER A 307 4.38 1.23 23.52
C SER A 307 3.30 0.61 22.63
N MET A 308 2.86 -0.62 22.93
CA MET A 308 1.89 -1.34 22.09
C MET A 308 0.47 -0.80 22.24
N SER A 309 0.09 -0.30 23.43
CA SER A 309 -1.21 0.30 23.66
C SER A 309 -1.44 1.58 22.83
N LYS A 310 -0.37 2.32 22.49
CA LYS A 310 -0.44 3.59 21.73
C LYS A 310 -0.53 3.40 20.22
N ILE A 311 0.00 2.29 19.67
CA ILE A 311 0.10 2.07 18.22
C ILE A 311 -1.29 1.98 17.58
N LEU A 312 -2.15 1.05 18.01
CA LEU A 312 -3.46 0.86 17.37
C LEU A 312 -4.40 2.08 17.50
N PRO A 313 -4.51 2.77 18.64
CA PRO A 313 -5.29 4.00 18.74
C PRO A 313 -4.77 5.09 17.80
N THR A 314 -3.44 5.31 17.74
CA THR A 314 -2.86 6.32 16.84
C THR A 314 -3.06 5.94 15.37
N VAL A 315 -2.96 4.65 15.04
CA VAL A 315 -3.29 4.13 13.71
C VAL A 315 -4.75 4.40 13.38
N LYS A 316 -5.69 4.12 14.29
CA LYS A 316 -7.12 4.39 14.11
C LYS A 316 -7.40 5.88 13.94
N GLU A 317 -6.80 6.73 14.76
CA GLU A 317 -6.93 8.19 14.67
C GLU A 317 -6.36 8.72 13.34
N LEU A 318 -5.18 8.27 12.92
CA LEU A 318 -4.60 8.66 11.62
C LEU A 318 -5.38 8.11 10.44
N ILE A 319 -5.98 6.93 10.60
CA ILE A 319 -6.92 6.36 9.65
C ILE A 319 -8.12 7.30 9.58
N GLU A 320 -8.84 7.50 10.67
CA GLU A 320 -10.06 8.31 10.80
C GLU A 320 -9.87 9.77 10.36
N GLY A 321 -8.74 10.38 10.69
CA GLY A 321 -8.39 11.75 10.32
C GLY A 321 -7.70 11.90 8.95
N SER A 322 -7.40 10.81 8.24
CA SER A 322 -6.85 10.89 6.87
C SER A 322 -7.97 11.03 5.84
N GLU A 323 -7.97 12.14 5.12
CA GLU A 323 -8.82 12.34 3.95
C GLU A 323 -8.28 11.56 2.75
N ARG A 324 -8.59 10.26 2.69
CA ARG A 324 -8.49 9.50 1.45
C ARG A 324 -9.68 8.60 1.27
N TYR A 325 -10.14 8.63 0.02
CA TYR A 325 -11.08 7.75 -0.62
C TYR A 325 -11.15 6.36 0.00
N ASN A 326 -12.36 5.80 -0.06
CA ASN A 326 -12.64 4.39 0.05
C ASN A 326 -12.75 3.85 1.49
N ARG A 327 -13.76 4.31 2.25
CA ARG A 327 -14.13 3.66 3.52
C ARG A 327 -15.62 3.81 3.81
N THR A 328 -16.40 2.79 3.49
CA THR A 328 -17.58 2.55 4.31
C THR A 328 -17.87 1.10 4.69
N PHE A 329 -17.27 0.05 4.09
CA PHE A 329 -17.66 -1.33 4.48
C PHE A 329 -16.57 -2.41 4.54
N SER A 330 -15.28 -2.07 4.63
CA SER A 330 -14.31 -3.04 5.16
C SER A 330 -14.44 -3.07 6.67
N ILE A 331 -15.10 -4.11 7.21
CA ILE A 331 -15.02 -4.43 8.64
C ILE A 331 -13.54 -4.75 9.02
N ASP A 332 -12.73 -5.10 8.02
CA ASP A 332 -11.34 -5.52 8.11
C ASP A 332 -10.33 -4.35 7.96
N TYR A 333 -9.63 -3.98 9.03
CA TYR A 333 -8.44 -3.13 8.95
C TYR A 333 -7.24 -3.95 8.49
N SER A 334 -6.44 -3.47 7.54
CA SER A 334 -5.22 -4.16 7.09
C SER A 334 -4.00 -3.26 7.23
N ILE A 335 -3.22 -3.45 8.28
CA ILE A 335 -2.03 -2.66 8.56
C ILE A 335 -0.83 -3.35 7.93
N MET A 336 -0.12 -2.66 7.04
CA MET A 336 1.12 -3.13 6.44
C MET A 336 2.32 -2.63 7.22
N VAL A 337 3.16 -3.55 7.68
CA VAL A 337 4.40 -3.22 8.37
C VAL A 337 5.55 -3.28 7.37
N ILE A 338 6.14 -2.13 7.03
CA ILE A 338 7.25 -2.02 6.08
C ILE A 338 8.50 -1.45 6.76
N GLY A 339 9.64 -1.62 6.11
CA GLY A 339 10.92 -1.10 6.57
C GLY A 339 12.07 -1.96 6.09
N ILE A 340 13.29 -1.45 6.22
CA ILE A 340 14.50 -2.15 5.78
C ILE A 340 14.69 -3.50 6.52
N PRO A 341 15.57 -4.40 6.05
CA PRO A 341 15.83 -5.66 6.74
C PRO A 341 16.22 -5.46 8.22
N ASN A 342 15.92 -6.45 9.06
CA ASN A 342 16.30 -6.50 10.49
C ASN A 342 15.78 -5.40 11.42
N VAL A 343 14.92 -4.48 10.97
CA VAL A 343 14.36 -3.41 11.84
C VAL A 343 13.51 -3.89 13.03
N GLY A 344 13.06 -5.15 12.99
CA GLY A 344 12.20 -5.75 14.01
C GLY A 344 10.71 -5.83 13.63
N LYS A 345 10.40 -5.87 12.32
CA LYS A 345 9.02 -5.97 11.77
C LYS A 345 8.24 -7.13 12.39
N SER A 346 8.72 -8.34 12.16
CA SER A 346 8.11 -9.57 12.68
C SER A 346 8.07 -9.61 14.22
N THR A 347 9.03 -8.96 14.90
CA THR A 347 9.01 -8.85 16.36
C THR A 347 7.87 -7.96 16.86
N ILE A 348 7.63 -6.80 16.23
CA ILE A 348 6.52 -5.91 16.56
C ILE A 348 5.18 -6.56 16.22
N ILE A 349 5.10 -7.25 15.08
CA ILE A 349 3.88 -7.97 14.68
C ILE A 349 3.50 -9.02 15.72
N ASN A 350 4.47 -9.82 16.16
CA ASN A 350 4.23 -10.80 17.22
C ASN A 350 3.90 -10.13 18.56
N ALA A 351 4.52 -8.99 18.89
CA ALA A 351 4.21 -8.23 20.11
C ALA A 351 2.78 -7.65 20.10
N LEU A 352 2.34 -7.07 18.98
CA LEU A 352 0.97 -6.58 18.79
C LEU A 352 -0.05 -7.73 18.85
N ARG A 353 0.27 -8.87 18.24
CA ARG A 353 -0.61 -10.06 18.27
C ARG A 353 -0.76 -10.63 19.69
N ARG A 354 0.34 -10.70 20.46
CA ARG A 354 0.31 -11.09 21.87
C ARG A 354 -0.54 -10.14 22.71
N PHE A 355 -0.37 -8.83 22.50
CA PHE A 355 -1.05 -7.82 23.28
C PHE A 355 -2.56 -7.76 23.01
N HIS A 356 -2.99 -7.86 21.75
CA HIS A 356 -4.41 -7.70 21.37
C HIS A 356 -5.20 -9.00 21.20
N SER A 357 -4.54 -10.13 20.90
CA SER A 357 -5.21 -11.43 20.70
C SER A 357 -4.85 -12.49 21.74
N HIS A 358 -3.94 -12.20 22.69
CA HIS A 358 -3.36 -13.20 23.60
C HIS A 358 -2.77 -14.44 22.90
N ARG A 359 -2.43 -14.31 21.60
CA ARG A 359 -1.86 -15.40 20.80
C ARG A 359 -0.36 -15.19 20.61
N ASP A 360 0.39 -16.25 20.85
CA ASP A 360 1.82 -16.29 20.64
C ASP A 360 2.21 -16.69 19.20
N GLY A 361 3.36 -16.19 18.74
CA GLY A 361 3.95 -16.56 17.44
C GLY A 361 3.23 -15.97 16.22
N GLY A 362 3.53 -16.52 15.03
CA GLY A 362 2.94 -16.11 13.75
C GLY A 362 4.00 -15.73 12.71
N ALA A 363 4.68 -14.59 12.91
CA ALA A 363 5.72 -14.12 12.01
C ALA A 363 7.09 -14.73 12.37
N ARG A 364 7.87 -15.17 11.37
CA ARG A 364 9.21 -15.73 11.56
C ARG A 364 10.19 -14.62 11.94
N VAL A 365 10.87 -14.75 13.09
CA VAL A 365 11.86 -13.78 13.57
C VAL A 365 13.25 -14.39 13.50
N GLY A 366 14.21 -13.67 12.92
CA GLY A 366 15.61 -14.08 12.90
C GLY A 366 16.55 -12.87 12.92
N LYS A 367 17.84 -13.13 13.18
CA LYS A 367 18.89 -12.09 13.27
C LYS A 367 19.49 -11.73 11.91
N LEU A 368 19.30 -12.57 10.89
CA LEU A 368 19.82 -12.38 9.53
C LEU A 368 18.79 -11.67 8.64
N ALA A 369 19.27 -10.85 7.70
CA ALA A 369 18.42 -10.25 6.69
C ALA A 369 17.80 -11.33 5.79
N GLY A 370 16.56 -11.13 5.34
CA GLY A 370 15.88 -12.05 4.41
C GLY A 370 15.14 -13.24 5.04
N VAL A 371 14.92 -13.25 6.37
CA VAL A 371 14.13 -14.30 7.05
C VAL A 371 12.67 -14.31 6.58
N THR A 372 12.06 -13.14 6.42
CA THR A 372 10.72 -13.00 5.83
C THR A 372 10.86 -12.94 4.30
N ARG A 373 10.55 -14.05 3.61
CA ARG A 373 10.70 -14.20 2.16
C ARG A 373 9.43 -13.90 1.35
N GLY A 374 8.28 -13.74 2.00
CA GLY A 374 7.00 -13.44 1.37
C GLY A 374 6.08 -12.64 2.30
N VAL A 375 5.03 -12.04 1.74
CA VAL A 375 4.04 -11.28 2.53
C VAL A 375 3.11 -12.26 3.24
N SER A 376 2.97 -12.14 4.57
CA SER A 376 2.06 -12.98 5.36
C SER A 376 1.01 -12.13 6.06
N ARG A 377 -0.24 -12.62 6.12
CA ARG A 377 -1.38 -11.93 6.74
C ARG A 377 -1.72 -12.58 8.07
N LEU A 378 -1.68 -11.80 9.15
CA LEU A 378 -1.92 -12.25 10.52
C LEU A 378 -3.05 -11.46 11.17
N LYS A 379 -4.10 -12.13 11.65
CA LYS A 379 -5.22 -11.48 12.38
C LYS A 379 -4.81 -11.17 13.82
N ILE A 380 -5.08 -9.95 14.29
CA ILE A 380 -4.73 -9.45 15.64
C ILE A 380 -5.92 -8.94 16.48
N GLN A 381 -7.08 -8.74 15.87
CA GLN A 381 -8.32 -8.40 16.57
C GLN A 381 -9.49 -9.02 15.81
N GLU A 382 -10.56 -9.42 16.50
CA GLU A 382 -11.72 -10.06 15.88
C GLU A 382 -12.87 -9.10 15.56
N ASN A 383 -13.12 -8.09 16.40
CA ASN A 383 -14.17 -7.10 16.18
C ASN A 383 -13.71 -5.68 16.56
N PRO A 384 -13.62 -4.74 15.59
CA PRO A 384 -13.55 -5.00 14.16
C PRO A 384 -12.32 -5.86 13.81
N PRO A 385 -12.37 -6.73 12.79
CA PRO A 385 -11.23 -7.53 12.39
C PRO A 385 -10.04 -6.65 11.97
N ILE A 386 -8.87 -6.86 12.59
CA ILE A 386 -7.63 -6.16 12.22
C ILE A 386 -6.59 -7.19 11.82
N TYR A 387 -5.96 -6.97 10.67
CA TYR A 387 -4.91 -7.80 10.10
C TYR A 387 -3.61 -7.02 10.02
N LEU A 388 -2.50 -7.66 10.38
CA LEU A 388 -1.14 -7.21 10.13
C LEU A 388 -0.57 -7.95 8.92
N LEU A 389 0.00 -7.23 7.97
CA LEU A 389 0.77 -7.78 6.86
C LEU A 389 2.26 -7.68 7.22
N ASP A 390 2.90 -8.84 7.45
CA ASP A 390 4.35 -8.91 7.56
C ASP A 390 4.95 -8.90 6.17
N THR A 391 5.84 -7.95 5.90
CA THR A 391 6.48 -7.80 4.59
C THR A 391 7.99 -8.09 4.70
N PRO A 392 8.62 -8.61 3.62
CA PRO A 392 10.07 -8.68 3.53
C PRO A 392 10.73 -7.32 3.80
N GLY A 393 11.98 -7.32 4.26
CA GLY A 393 12.74 -6.07 4.36
C GLY A 393 13.07 -5.53 2.97
N ILE A 394 12.64 -4.31 2.68
CA ILE A 394 12.90 -3.66 1.39
C ILE A 394 13.98 -2.61 1.59
N MET A 395 15.09 -2.78 0.87
CA MET A 395 16.20 -1.84 0.83
C MET A 395 16.16 -1.05 -0.49
N SER A 396 16.71 0.16 -0.50
CA SER A 396 16.91 0.89 -1.76
C SER A 396 17.90 0.13 -2.65
N PRO A 397 17.66 0.01 -3.96
CA PRO A 397 18.61 -0.59 -4.89
C PRO A 397 19.90 0.24 -5.03
N GLN A 398 19.83 1.55 -4.73
CA GLN A 398 20.99 2.45 -4.74
C GLN A 398 21.26 2.97 -3.33
N ILE A 399 22.50 2.83 -2.87
CA ILE A 399 23.00 3.41 -1.63
C ILE A 399 23.69 4.72 -2.00
N ALA A 400 23.22 5.84 -1.44
CA ALA A 400 23.65 7.18 -1.85
C ALA A 400 25.14 7.45 -1.58
N THR A 401 25.70 6.92 -0.49
CA THR A 401 27.11 7.11 -0.10
C THR A 401 27.69 5.85 0.54
N VAL A 402 29.03 5.70 0.45
CA VAL A 402 29.77 4.62 1.12
C VAL A 402 29.52 4.62 2.62
N GLU A 403 29.52 5.81 3.23
CA GLU A 403 29.24 6.00 4.65
C GLU A 403 27.84 5.48 5.05
N THR A 404 26.82 5.72 4.22
CA THR A 404 25.47 5.16 4.42
C THR A 404 25.51 3.63 4.33
N GLY A 405 26.28 3.09 3.39
CA GLY A 405 26.49 1.64 3.24
C GLY A 405 27.14 1.02 4.48
N LEU A 406 28.18 1.64 5.03
CA LEU A 406 28.86 1.18 6.24
C LEU A 406 27.95 1.24 7.49
N ARG A 407 27.16 2.31 7.64
CA ARG A 407 26.12 2.40 8.69
C ARG A 407 25.08 1.28 8.55
N LEU A 408 24.60 1.02 7.33
CA LEU A 408 23.67 -0.07 7.03
C LEU A 408 24.27 -1.46 7.36
N ALA A 409 25.56 -1.67 7.06
CA ALA A 409 26.30 -2.89 7.35
C ALA A 409 26.49 -3.10 8.87
N LEU A 410 26.89 -2.06 9.62
CA LEU A 410 27.03 -2.12 11.07
C LEU A 410 25.77 -2.62 11.77
N CYS A 411 24.62 -2.30 11.21
CA CYS A 411 23.33 -2.64 11.80
C CYS A 411 22.70 -3.91 11.23
N ALA A 412 23.47 -4.72 10.50
CA ALA A 412 23.06 -5.99 9.88
C ALA A 412 21.90 -5.85 8.88
N THR A 413 21.72 -4.68 8.26
CA THR A 413 20.66 -4.50 7.25
C THR A 413 21.12 -4.99 5.87
N LEU A 414 22.41 -4.84 5.60
CA LEU A 414 23.14 -5.53 4.54
C LEU A 414 23.60 -6.91 5.03
N SER A 415 23.74 -7.85 4.10
CA SER A 415 24.30 -9.16 4.42
C SER A 415 25.78 -9.03 4.76
N ASP A 416 26.19 -9.60 5.89
CA ASP A 416 27.58 -9.60 6.35
C ASP A 416 28.54 -10.24 5.33
N HIS A 417 28.06 -11.11 4.43
CA HIS A 417 28.86 -11.69 3.35
C HIS A 417 29.18 -10.73 2.19
N ARG A 418 28.50 -9.58 2.12
CA ARG A 418 28.70 -8.58 1.07
C ARG A 418 29.58 -7.42 1.51
N THR A 419 30.10 -7.46 2.74
CA THR A 419 30.84 -6.38 3.37
C THR A 419 32.04 -6.95 4.08
N ASP A 420 33.20 -6.31 3.97
CA ASP A 420 34.38 -6.69 4.74
C ASP A 420 34.16 -6.38 6.23
N PRO A 421 34.17 -7.39 7.12
CA PRO A 421 33.93 -7.18 8.54
C PRO A 421 34.99 -6.30 9.21
N VAL A 422 36.24 -6.32 8.71
CA VAL A 422 37.34 -5.50 9.23
C VAL A 422 37.08 -4.03 8.92
N VAL A 423 36.70 -3.70 7.68
CA VAL A 423 36.35 -2.32 7.27
C VAL A 423 35.14 -1.80 8.07
N VAL A 424 34.14 -2.65 8.29
CA VAL A 424 32.96 -2.29 9.09
C VAL A 424 33.36 -2.03 10.56
N ALA A 425 34.24 -2.85 11.14
CA ALA A 425 34.75 -2.66 12.49
C ALA A 425 35.63 -1.41 12.64
N ASP A 426 36.44 -1.11 11.63
CA ASP A 426 37.28 0.09 11.54
C ASP A 426 36.41 1.35 11.53
N TYR A 427 35.40 1.39 10.67
CA TYR A 427 34.45 2.49 10.63
C TYR A 427 33.69 2.69 11.96
N LEU A 428 33.39 1.61 12.68
CA LEU A 428 32.84 1.71 14.03
C LEU A 428 33.82 2.32 15.03
N LEU A 429 35.09 1.92 14.99
CA LEU A 429 36.13 2.47 15.85
C LEU A 429 36.28 3.97 15.64
N PHE A 430 36.38 4.39 14.38
CA PHE A 430 36.39 5.80 13.98
C PHE A 430 35.21 6.58 14.57
N LEU A 431 33.98 6.05 14.45
CA LEU A 431 32.79 6.72 14.99
C LEU A 431 32.77 6.79 16.52
N LEU A 432 33.25 5.75 17.20
CA LEU A 432 33.37 5.75 18.67
C LEU A 432 34.35 6.81 19.15
N ASN A 433 35.51 6.90 18.50
CA ASN A 433 36.55 7.90 18.79
C ASN A 433 36.05 9.32 18.51
N LYS A 434 35.43 9.55 17.34
CA LYS A 434 34.84 10.85 16.95
C LYS A 434 33.82 11.35 17.97
N GLN A 435 33.07 10.45 18.61
CA GLN A 435 32.05 10.78 19.62
C GLN A 435 32.59 10.83 21.05
N GLY A 436 33.90 10.64 21.26
CA GLY A 436 34.51 10.58 22.59
C GLY A 436 34.06 9.38 23.44
N ASN A 437 33.51 8.33 22.82
CA ASN A 437 33.01 7.16 23.54
C ASN A 437 34.10 6.09 23.68
N THR A 438 34.91 6.21 24.74
CA THR A 438 36.04 5.31 25.04
C THR A 438 35.63 4.04 25.79
N ARG A 439 34.32 3.77 25.96
CA ARG A 439 33.83 2.59 26.69
C ARG A 439 34.27 1.25 26.07
N TYR A 440 34.59 1.25 24.77
CA TYR A 440 35.10 0.06 24.11
C TYR A 440 36.49 -0.35 24.63
N VAL A 441 37.29 0.57 25.16
CA VAL A 441 38.63 0.31 25.71
C VAL A 441 38.53 -0.66 26.89
N SER A 442 37.70 -0.34 27.87
CA SER A 442 37.47 -1.23 29.03
C SER A 442 36.74 -2.51 28.66
N TYR A 443 35.80 -2.47 27.70
CA TYR A 443 35.03 -3.64 27.29
C TYR A 443 35.86 -4.66 26.47
N LEU A 444 36.73 -4.18 25.59
CA LEU A 444 37.60 -5.01 24.74
C LEU A 444 38.94 -5.34 25.42
N ASN A 445 39.16 -4.82 26.64
CA ASN A 445 40.38 -4.97 27.43
C ASN A 445 41.62 -4.44 26.69
N LEU A 446 41.54 -3.17 26.30
CA LEU A 446 42.62 -2.38 25.70
C LEU A 446 43.21 -1.44 26.76
N GLU A 447 44.48 -1.07 26.61
CA GLU A 447 45.18 -0.16 27.54
C GLU A 447 44.72 1.29 27.39
N GLU A 448 44.57 1.74 26.14
CA GLU A 448 44.21 3.12 25.80
C GLU A 448 43.30 3.19 24.56
N PRO A 449 42.60 4.32 24.33
CA PRO A 449 41.90 4.55 23.07
C PRO A 449 42.88 4.45 21.89
N CYS A 450 42.50 3.65 20.89
CA CYS A 450 43.31 3.40 19.70
C CYS A 450 42.49 3.73 18.45
N ASP A 451 43.17 4.20 17.40
CA ASP A 451 42.60 4.48 16.08
C ASP A 451 43.06 3.48 15.00
N ASP A 452 43.94 2.55 15.37
CA ASP A 452 44.43 1.49 14.48
C ASP A 452 43.61 0.20 14.71
N ILE A 453 42.71 -0.09 13.77
CA ILE A 453 41.86 -1.29 13.83
C ILE A 453 42.68 -2.59 13.88
N GLN A 454 43.86 -2.65 13.27
CA GLN A 454 44.67 -3.87 13.26
C GLN A 454 45.18 -4.19 14.65
N LYS A 455 45.63 -3.18 15.42
CA LYS A 455 46.04 -3.35 16.81
C LYS A 455 44.86 -3.79 17.67
N VAL A 456 43.72 -3.12 17.53
CA VAL A 456 42.49 -3.47 18.28
C VAL A 456 42.06 -4.91 18.01
N LEU A 457 42.00 -5.33 16.74
CA LEU A 457 41.58 -6.68 16.38
C LEU A 457 42.58 -7.75 16.83
N LYS A 458 43.89 -7.48 16.79
CA LYS A 458 44.92 -8.39 17.33
C LYS A 458 44.76 -8.58 18.84
N SER A 459 44.55 -7.50 19.59
CA SER A 459 44.32 -7.58 21.04
C SER A 459 43.01 -8.33 21.36
N VAL A 460 41.94 -8.09 20.60
CA VAL A 460 40.68 -8.83 20.75
C VAL A 460 40.86 -10.31 20.42
N ALA A 461 41.60 -10.64 19.36
CA ALA A 461 41.91 -12.00 18.96
C ALA A 461 42.71 -12.74 20.05
N ALA A 462 43.70 -12.09 20.64
CA ALA A 462 44.46 -12.62 21.77
C ALA A 462 43.56 -12.86 22.99
N ASN A 463 42.76 -11.85 23.39
CA ASN A 463 41.89 -11.89 24.56
C ASN A 463 40.77 -12.94 24.45
N LYS A 464 40.29 -13.22 23.23
CA LYS A 464 39.19 -14.16 22.96
C LYS A 464 39.64 -15.51 22.40
N ASN A 465 40.94 -15.72 22.26
CA ASN A 465 41.55 -16.92 21.67
C ASN A 465 41.09 -17.19 20.22
N PHE A 466 40.94 -16.15 19.40
CA PHE A 466 40.63 -16.27 17.97
C PHE A 466 41.92 -16.39 17.15
N TYR A 467 42.25 -17.62 16.75
CA TYR A 467 43.43 -17.91 15.92
C TYR A 467 43.07 -18.86 14.79
N GLN A 468 43.73 -18.69 13.65
CA GLN A 468 43.63 -19.57 12.49
C GLN A 468 44.99 -20.15 12.15
N THR A 469 45.00 -21.41 11.71
CA THR A 469 46.20 -22.08 11.24
C THR A 469 46.29 -21.92 9.73
N ILE A 470 47.34 -21.28 9.24
CA ILE A 470 47.56 -21.08 7.81
C ILE A 470 48.74 -21.96 7.39
N GLY A 471 48.54 -22.74 6.33
CA GLY A 471 49.62 -23.48 5.68
C GLY A 471 50.44 -22.53 4.81
N MET A 472 51.72 -22.40 5.11
CA MET A 472 52.65 -21.64 4.27
C MET A 472 53.09 -22.48 3.06
N THR A 473 53.51 -21.80 2.00
CA THR A 473 54.08 -22.42 0.78
C THR A 473 55.29 -23.31 1.07
N THR A 474 55.91 -23.16 2.26
CA THR A 474 57.03 -23.96 2.77
C THR A 474 56.62 -25.26 3.46
N GLY A 475 55.32 -25.59 3.51
CA GLY A 475 54.78 -26.79 4.19
C GLY A 475 54.72 -26.66 5.72
N ARG A 476 55.04 -25.49 6.28
CA ARG A 476 54.90 -25.18 7.72
C ARG A 476 53.52 -24.60 8.01
N TYR A 477 52.98 -24.97 9.16
CA TYR A 477 51.72 -24.42 9.67
C TYR A 477 52.03 -23.38 10.75
N GLU A 478 51.55 -22.16 10.56
CA GLU A 478 51.69 -21.09 11.57
C GLU A 478 50.33 -20.68 12.12
N LYS A 479 50.28 -20.43 13.43
CA LYS A 479 49.08 -20.01 14.15
C LYS A 479 49.04 -18.48 14.19
N LEU A 480 48.17 -17.88 13.39
CA LEU A 480 48.03 -16.43 13.27
C LEU A 480 46.69 -15.95 13.85
N PRO A 481 46.60 -14.70 14.36
CA PRO A 481 45.35 -14.14 14.84
C PRO A 481 44.28 -14.09 13.74
N HIS A 482 43.05 -14.55 14.04
CA HIS A 482 41.95 -14.52 13.08
C HIS A 482 41.21 -13.18 13.14
N LEU A 483 41.66 -12.22 12.33
CA LEU A 483 41.18 -10.83 12.37
C LEU A 483 39.70 -10.69 11.98
N GLU A 484 39.22 -11.39 10.97
CA GLU A 484 37.79 -11.34 10.59
C GLU A 484 36.88 -11.84 11.73
N GLN A 485 37.27 -12.90 12.44
CA GLN A 485 36.50 -13.42 13.57
C GLN A 485 36.47 -12.42 14.73
N ALA A 486 37.60 -11.76 15.00
CA ALA A 486 37.66 -10.66 15.96
C ALA A 486 36.78 -9.48 15.53
N ALA A 487 36.77 -9.11 14.25
CA ALA A 487 35.95 -8.04 13.72
C ALA A 487 34.46 -8.34 13.84
N HIS A 488 34.04 -9.57 13.51
CA HIS A 488 32.68 -10.04 13.74
C HIS A 488 32.28 -9.96 15.21
N TYR A 489 33.19 -10.28 16.14
CA TYR A 489 32.94 -10.15 17.57
C TYR A 489 32.71 -8.70 17.98
N VAL A 490 33.57 -7.77 17.54
CA VAL A 490 33.43 -6.33 17.84
C VAL A 490 32.11 -5.78 17.31
N VAL A 491 31.80 -6.04 16.03
CA VAL A 491 30.55 -5.61 15.39
C VAL A 491 29.33 -6.23 16.06
N ARG A 492 29.41 -7.49 16.50
CA ARG A 492 28.35 -8.15 17.26
C ARG A 492 28.14 -7.50 18.63
N SER A 493 29.20 -7.23 19.38
CA SER A 493 29.14 -6.56 20.69
C SER A 493 28.53 -5.16 20.58
N PHE A 494 28.79 -4.45 19.49
CA PHE A 494 28.10 -3.21 19.15
C PHE A 494 26.60 -3.42 18.91
N ARG A 495 26.22 -4.41 18.09
CA ARG A 495 24.83 -4.74 17.73
C ARG A 495 23.99 -5.20 18.93
N GLU A 496 24.63 -5.77 19.95
CA GLU A 496 24.02 -6.21 21.21
C GLU A 496 23.92 -5.06 22.25
N GLY A 497 24.61 -3.94 22.01
CA GLY A 497 24.61 -2.75 22.88
C GLY A 497 25.64 -2.80 24.01
N SER A 498 26.53 -3.79 24.02
CA SER A 498 27.55 -3.98 25.05
C SER A 498 28.60 -2.85 25.07
N LEU A 499 28.87 -2.25 23.91
CA LEU A 499 29.74 -1.07 23.76
C LEU A 499 29.04 0.27 24.14
N GLY A 500 27.84 0.20 24.71
CA GLY A 500 27.05 1.36 25.10
C GLY A 500 26.11 1.90 24.00
N LYS A 501 25.45 3.02 24.32
CA LYS A 501 24.46 3.68 23.46
C LYS A 501 25.19 4.70 22.58
N VAL A 502 25.50 4.28 21.36
CA VAL A 502 26.11 5.13 20.32
C VAL A 502 24.99 5.72 19.45
N PHE A 503 25.19 6.88 18.82
CA PHE A 503 24.23 7.44 17.86
C PHE A 503 24.94 7.66 16.51
N LEU A 504 24.68 6.85 15.48
CA LEU A 504 25.48 6.80 14.23
C LEU A 504 25.16 7.94 13.23
N ASP A 505 24.05 8.67 13.44
CA ASP A 505 23.56 9.77 12.59
C ASP A 505 23.80 11.15 13.24
N SER A 506 24.79 11.29 14.13
CA SER A 506 25.13 12.57 14.78
C SER A 506 25.24 13.72 13.79
N ASP A 507 25.90 13.47 12.67
CA ASP A 507 26.21 14.45 11.64
C ASP A 507 24.95 14.99 10.94
N PHE A 508 23.84 14.24 10.92
CA PHE A 508 22.57 14.69 10.36
C PHE A 508 21.80 15.65 11.29
N LEU A 509 22.11 15.66 12.58
CA LEU A 509 21.55 16.64 13.52
C LEU A 509 22.33 17.97 13.44
N GLU A 510 23.61 17.92 13.06
CA GLU A 510 24.50 19.08 13.03
C GLU A 510 24.32 19.95 11.77
N ARG A 511 24.06 19.35 10.60
CA ARG A 511 23.93 20.06 9.29
C ARG A 511 22.87 21.18 9.22
N ASN A 512 21.92 21.25 10.16
CA ASN A 512 20.95 22.35 10.21
C ASN A 512 21.45 23.64 10.88
N MET A 513 22.54 23.61 11.66
CA MET A 513 23.07 24.89 12.20
C MET A 513 23.63 25.77 11.08
N ASP A 514 24.09 25.16 9.99
CA ASP A 514 24.69 25.86 8.85
C ASP A 514 23.64 26.28 7.78
N GLU A 515 22.56 25.51 7.60
CA GLU A 515 21.46 25.86 6.68
C GLU A 515 20.49 26.90 7.27
N ALA A 516 20.31 26.91 8.60
CA ALA A 516 19.49 27.93 9.27
C ALA A 516 20.21 29.29 9.41
N SER A 517 21.55 29.31 9.40
CA SER A 517 22.34 30.54 9.46
C SER A 517 22.58 31.19 8.09
N SER A 518 22.44 30.43 7.00
CA SER A 518 22.53 30.93 5.62
C SER A 518 21.22 31.55 5.10
N SER A 519 20.07 31.18 5.68
CA SER A 519 18.74 31.70 5.30
C SER A 519 18.36 33.04 5.96
N GLN A 520 19.24 33.62 6.79
CA GLN A 520 19.11 35.00 7.31
C GLN A 520 20.04 36.00 6.60
N ARG A 521 20.79 35.56 5.59
CA ARG A 521 21.65 36.41 4.75
C ARG A 521 21.37 36.17 3.28
N THR A 522 20.15 36.43 2.85
CA THR A 522 19.75 36.68 1.46
C THR A 522 18.33 37.22 1.49
#